data_AF-A0AAV7L1M3-F1
#
_entry.id   AF-A0AAV7L1M3-F1
#
_cell.length_a   1.000
_cell.length_b   1.000
_cell.length_c   1.000
_cell.angle_alpha   90.00
_cell.angle_beta   90.00
_cell.angle_gamma   90.00
#
_symmetry.space_group_name_H-M   'P 1'
#
loop_
_entity.id
_entity.type
_entity.pdbx_description
1 polymer ?
#
loop_
_entity_poly.entity_id
_entity_poly.type
_entity_poly.pdbx_seq_one_letter_code
_entity_poly.pdbx_strand_id
1 'polypeptide(L)'
;MEEGTRVFITKPEKDHLKCLAYRWIALQNLDMKICMKVLAMQLRPILPKLIHEDQSGFVNVRQAFDNISRIAQLVKKTKRKVLK
;
A
#
# COMPACT_ATOMS: atom_id res chain seq x y z
N MET A 1 -9.88 5.98 27.64
CA MET A 1 -9.42 5.58 26.29
C MET A 1 -8.42 4.47 26.48
N GLU A 2 -8.82 3.21 26.34
CA GLU A 2 -7.87 2.10 26.48
C GLU A 2 -6.93 2.07 25.27
N GLU A 3 -5.64 2.04 25.54
CA GLU A 3 -4.59 1.94 24.52
C GLU A 3 -4.76 0.63 23.75
N GLY A 4 -4.97 0.73 22.43
CA GLY A 4 -5.15 -0.46 21.58
C GLY A 4 -3.96 -1.43 21.68
N THR A 5 -4.26 -2.74 21.78
CA THR A 5 -3.25 -3.79 21.95
C THR A 5 -2.23 -3.79 20.82
N ARG A 6 -0.94 -3.71 21.14
CA ARG A 6 0.17 -3.77 20.18
C ARG A 6 0.80 -5.14 20.23
N VAL A 7 0.93 -5.79 19.07
CA VAL A 7 1.53 -7.13 18.95
C VAL A 7 2.68 -7.09 17.95
N PHE A 8 3.74 -7.82 18.23
CA PHE A 8 4.85 -8.02 17.32
C PHE A 8 4.61 -9.22 16.42
N ILE A 9 4.88 -9.05 15.12
CA ILE A 9 4.86 -10.12 14.15
C ILE A 9 6.21 -10.19 13.46
N THR A 10 6.72 -11.39 13.24
CA THR A 10 7.96 -11.61 12.50
C THR A 10 7.78 -11.27 11.02
N LYS A 11 8.83 -10.72 10.42
CA LYS A 11 8.96 -10.56 8.98
C LYS A 11 9.50 -11.88 8.43
N PRO A 12 8.91 -12.42 7.35
CA PRO A 12 9.43 -13.62 6.72
C PRO A 12 10.88 -13.40 6.27
N GLU A 13 11.67 -14.48 6.24
CA GLU A 13 13.04 -14.53 5.72
C GLU A 13 14.06 -13.64 6.48
N LYS A 14 13.74 -13.21 7.69
CA LYS A 14 14.66 -12.46 8.56
C LYS A 14 15.06 -13.25 9.78
N ASP A 15 16.32 -13.09 10.17
CA ASP A 15 16.87 -13.67 11.40
C ASP A 15 16.11 -13.17 12.64
N HIS A 16 15.42 -14.08 13.34
CA HIS A 16 14.56 -13.78 14.48
C HIS A 16 15.32 -13.25 15.71
N LEU A 17 16.65 -13.37 15.74
CA LEU A 17 17.49 -12.81 16.80
C LEU A 17 17.70 -11.29 16.65
N LYS A 18 17.37 -10.73 15.48
CA LYS A 18 17.52 -9.29 15.20
C LYS A 18 16.20 -8.56 15.44
N CYS A 19 16.23 -7.48 16.20
CA CYS A 19 15.07 -6.61 16.44
C CYS A 19 14.38 -6.14 15.13
N LEU A 20 15.16 -5.89 14.07
CA LEU A 20 14.65 -5.50 12.74
C LEU A 20 13.78 -6.57 12.04
N ALA A 21 13.84 -7.82 12.51
CA ALA A 21 13.02 -8.92 12.03
C ALA A 21 11.57 -8.83 12.49
N TYR A 22 11.23 -7.94 13.43
CA TYR A 22 9.86 -7.76 13.88
C TYR A 22 9.22 -6.52 13.27
N ARG A 23 7.90 -6.54 13.14
CA ARG A 23 7.05 -5.37 12.86
C ARG A 23 5.96 -5.30 13.92
N TRP A 24 5.67 -4.10 14.37
CA TRP A 24 4.56 -3.85 15.28
C TRP A 24 3.26 -3.78 14.47
N ILE A 25 2.19 -4.40 14.98
CA ILE A 25 0.83 -4.22 14.48
C ILE A 25 -0.05 -3.77 15.64
N ALA A 26 -0.78 -2.68 15.41
CA ALA A 26 -1.83 -2.23 16.31
C ALA A 26 -3.12 -2.99 16.01
N LEU A 27 -3.66 -3.67 17.01
CA LEU A 27 -4.97 -4.30 16.93
C LEU A 27 -6.03 -3.26 17.27
N GLN A 28 -6.90 -2.97 16.30
CA GLN A 28 -8.06 -2.10 16.50
C GLN A 28 -9.27 -2.89 16.99
N ASN A 29 -10.10 -2.25 17.81
CA ASN A 29 -11.38 -2.77 18.29
C ASN A 29 -12.31 -3.09 17.11
N LEU A 30 -13.20 -4.07 17.30
CA LEU A 30 -14.11 -4.53 16.23
C LEU A 30 -15.00 -3.39 15.73
N ASP A 31 -15.58 -2.60 16.62
CA ASP A 31 -16.48 -1.50 16.27
C ASP A 31 -15.78 -0.48 15.35
N MET A 32 -14.53 -0.14 15.68
CA MET A 32 -13.72 0.76 14.86
C MET A 32 -13.43 0.15 13.48
N LYS A 33 -13.17 -1.17 13.40
CA LYS A 33 -12.98 -1.86 12.11
C LYS A 33 -14.25 -1.80 11.25
N ILE A 34 -15.43 -1.94 11.85
CA ILE A 34 -16.72 -1.85 11.14
C ILE A 34 -16.90 -0.42 10.60
N CYS A 35 -16.74 0.61 11.44
CA CYS A 35 -16.84 2.01 11.01
C CYS A 35 -15.86 2.33 9.87
N MET A 36 -14.59 1.92 10.01
CA MET A 36 -13.56 2.12 8.98
C MET A 36 -13.91 1.39 7.68
N LYS A 37 -14.50 0.19 7.75
CA LYS A 37 -14.93 -0.55 6.56
C LYS A 37 -16.05 0.16 5.80
N VAL A 38 -17.04 0.68 6.53
CA VAL A 38 -18.15 1.46 5.94
C VAL A 38 -17.60 2.70 5.22
N LEU A 39 -16.72 3.47 5.88
CA LEU A 39 -16.07 4.64 5.28
C LEU A 39 -15.26 4.27 4.03
N ALA A 40 -14.45 3.21 4.10
CA ALA A 40 -13.66 2.75 2.97
C ALA A 40 -14.53 2.34 1.78
N MET A 41 -15.69 1.72 2.01
CA MET A 41 -16.63 1.36 0.95
C MET A 41 -17.24 2.58 0.27
N GLN A 42 -17.59 3.62 1.03
CA GLN A 42 -18.11 4.88 0.50
C GLN A 42 -17.06 5.64 -0.33
N LEU A 43 -15.79 5.61 0.10
CA LEU A 43 -14.70 6.31 -0.61
C LEU A 43 -14.21 5.56 -1.84
N ARG A 44 -14.32 4.22 -1.87
CA ARG A 44 -13.83 3.36 -2.96
C ARG A 44 -14.15 3.84 -4.39
N PRO A 45 -15.38 4.26 -4.74
CA PRO A 45 -15.69 4.72 -6.11
C PRO A 45 -15.11 6.09 -6.46
N ILE A 46 -14.85 6.94 -5.48
CA ILE A 46 -14.38 8.32 -5.69
C ILE A 46 -12.85 8.39 -5.64
N LEU A 47 -12.23 7.51 -4.87
CA LEU A 47 -10.79 7.49 -4.62
C LEU A 47 -9.94 7.51 -5.92
N PRO A 48 -10.24 6.73 -6.98
CA PRO A 48 -9.46 6.77 -8.22
C PRO A 48 -9.49 8.11 -8.96
N LYS A 49 -10.51 8.95 -8.71
CA LYS A 49 -10.62 10.28 -9.32
C LYS A 49 -9.87 11.35 -8.52
N LEU A 50 -9.72 11.15 -7.21
CA LEU A 50 -9.12 12.12 -6.31
C LEU A 50 -7.60 11.97 -6.21
N ILE A 51 -7.09 10.74 -6.32
CA ILE A 51 -5.67 10.43 -6.17
C ILE A 51 -4.93 10.48 -7.51
N HIS A 52 -3.64 10.79 -7.46
CA HIS A 52 -2.77 10.86 -8.63
C HIS A 52 -2.72 9.53 -9.38
N GLU A 53 -2.66 9.54 -10.72
CA GLU A 53 -2.69 8.34 -11.57
C GLU A 53 -1.60 7.31 -11.24
N ASP A 54 -0.40 7.78 -10.89
CA ASP A 54 0.74 6.90 -10.56
C ASP A 54 0.64 6.23 -9.17
N GLN A 55 -0.35 6.62 -8.35
CA GLN A 55 -0.62 5.95 -7.07
C GLN A 55 -1.48 4.72 -7.33
N SER A 56 -0.88 3.53 -7.22
CA SER A 56 -1.55 2.24 -7.44
C SER A 56 -1.90 1.49 -6.16
N GLY A 57 -1.25 1.82 -5.04
CA GLY A 57 -1.43 1.13 -3.76
C GLY A 57 -2.82 1.35 -3.17
N PHE A 58 -3.54 0.27 -2.87
CA PHE A 58 -4.85 0.27 -2.21
C PHE A 58 -5.96 1.02 -2.99
N VAL A 59 -5.79 1.18 -4.30
CA VAL A 59 -6.75 1.84 -5.19
C VAL A 59 -7.49 0.78 -5.98
N ASN A 60 -8.81 0.89 -6.03
CA ASN A 60 -9.60 0.00 -6.86
C ASN A 60 -9.16 0.11 -8.34
N VAL A 61 -9.02 -1.03 -9.03
CA VAL A 61 -8.66 -1.13 -10.46
C VAL A 61 -7.19 -0.77 -10.79
N ARG A 62 -6.37 -0.39 -9.81
CA ARG A 62 -4.93 -0.17 -10.03
C ARG A 62 -4.11 -1.25 -9.34
N GLN A 63 -3.08 -1.74 -10.03
CA GLN A 63 -2.16 -2.77 -9.53
C GLN A 63 -0.73 -2.26 -9.53
N ALA A 64 0.10 -2.80 -8.63
CA ALA A 64 1.53 -2.46 -8.59
C ALA A 64 2.25 -2.77 -9.92
N PHE A 65 1.76 -3.78 -10.66
CA PHE A 65 2.26 -4.14 -11.97
C PHE A 65 2.08 -3.02 -13.03
N ASP A 66 1.01 -2.22 -12.91
CA ASP A 66 0.77 -1.09 -13.80
C ASP A 66 1.91 -0.06 -13.69
N ASN A 67 2.38 0.18 -12.46
CA ASN A 67 3.50 1.08 -12.21
C ASN A 67 4.81 0.55 -12.81
N ILE A 68 5.07 -0.76 -12.68
CA ILE A 68 6.26 -1.39 -13.28
C ILE A 68 6.22 -1.25 -14.81
N SER A 69 5.07 -1.54 -15.41
CA SER A 69 4.85 -1.41 -16.86
C SER A 69 5.04 0.04 -17.34
N ARG A 70 4.51 1.01 -16.60
CA ARG A 70 4.64 2.44 -16.90
C ARG A 70 6.10 2.90 -16.83
N ILE A 71 6.84 2.49 -15.80
CA ILE A 71 8.27 2.79 -15.67
C ILE A 71 9.05 2.19 -16.85
N ALA A 72 8.80 0.93 -17.23
CA ALA A 72 9.47 0.29 -18.35
C ALA A 72 9.23 1.05 -19.68
N GLN A 73 8.00 1.52 -19.92
CA GLN A 73 7.65 2.32 -21.08
C GLN A 73 8.37 3.68 -21.08
N LEU A 74 8.43 4.35 -19.93
CA LEU A 74 9.14 5.63 -19.78
C LEU A 74 10.65 5.47 -20.07
N VAL A 75 11.30 4.46 -19.49
CA VAL A 75 12.72 4.17 -19.74
C VAL A 75 12.97 3.92 -21.23
N LYS A 76 12.11 3.13 -21.89
CA LYS A 76 12.20 2.87 -23.34
C LYS A 76 12.06 4.16 -24.16
N LYS A 77 11.13 5.04 -23.79
CA LYS A 77 10.90 6.33 -24.48
C LYS A 77 12.10 7.26 -24.33
N THR A 78 12.70 7.35 -23.14
CA THR A 78 13.89 8.18 -22.89
C THR A 78 15.09 7.68 -23.67
N LYS A 79 15.37 6.37 -23.67
CA LYS A 79 16.47 5.79 -24.48
C LYS A 79 16.33 6.11 -25.97
N ARG A 80 15.11 6.05 -26.53
CA ARG A 80 14.86 6.42 -27.94
C ARG A 80 15.06 7.91 -28.25
N LYS A 81 14.87 8.80 -27.27
CA LYS A 81 15.12 10.24 -27.44
C LYS A 81 16.60 10.61 -27.37
N VAL A 82 17.42 9.83 -26.67
CA VAL A 82 18.87 10.04 -26.56
C VAL A 82 19.62 9.49 -27.78
N LEU A 83 19.07 8.49 -28.46
CA LEU A 83 19.61 7.91 -29.70
C LEU A 83 19.15 8.65 -30.99
N LYS A 84 18.41 9.75 -30.85
CA LYS A 84 18.08 10.68 -31.94
C LYS A 84 18.76 12.01 -31.65
#